data_AF-A0A132TLD7-F1
#
_entry.id   AF-A0A132TLD7-F1
#
_cell.length_a   1.000
_cell.length_b   1.000
_cell.length_c   1.000
_cell.angle_alpha   90.00
_cell.angle_beta   90.00
_cell.angle_gamma   90.00
#
_symmetry.space_group_name_H-M   'P 1'
#
loop_
_entity.id
_entity.type
_entity.pdbx_description
1 polymer ?
#
loop_
_entity_poly.entity_id
_entity_poly.type
_entity_poly.pdbx_seq_one_letter_code
_entity_poly.pdbx_strand_id
1 'polypeptide(L)'
;MNLPENVGNRIRDLRKAKGWTQEQLAEAASLHYSYIGGVERGDRNISLETLEKIIKAFEVPAIEFFRFEDETERRKALDEQMTLLSSKSAVEIAALTRITREVIAVMSLNKNGD
;
A
#
# COMPACT_ATOMS: atom_id res chain seq x y z
N MET A 1 12.23 -2.77 -2.59
CA MET A 1 11.49 -3.92 -3.15
C MET A 1 10.88 -3.52 -4.48
N ASN A 2 10.87 -4.42 -5.46
CA ASN A 2 10.18 -4.22 -6.74
C ASN A 2 8.69 -4.60 -6.64
N LEU A 3 7.91 -4.34 -7.70
CA LEU A 3 6.46 -4.62 -7.69
C LEU A 3 6.14 -6.12 -7.49
N PRO A 4 6.79 -7.08 -8.18
CA PRO A 4 6.59 -8.51 -7.91
C PRO A 4 6.82 -8.93 -6.46
N GLU A 5 7.88 -8.42 -5.82
CA GLU A 5 8.17 -8.66 -4.40
C GLU A 5 7.07 -8.10 -3.50
N ASN A 6 6.63 -6.87 -3.74
CA ASN A 6 5.55 -6.24 -2.96
C ASN A 6 4.23 -7.02 -3.09
N VAL A 7 3.87 -7.46 -4.30
CA VAL A 7 2.68 -8.29 -4.56
C VAL A 7 2.81 -9.64 -3.86
N GLY A 8 3.96 -10.31 -4.00
CA GLY A 8 4.22 -11.60 -3.38
C GLY A 8 4.16 -11.55 -1.85
N ASN A 9 4.75 -10.52 -1.25
CA ASN A 9 4.67 -10.27 0.19
C ASN A 9 3.23 -10.01 0.64
N ARG A 10 2.50 -9.14 -0.06
CA ARG A 10 1.10 -8.85 0.26
C ARG A 10 0.22 -10.10 0.24
N ILE A 11 0.39 -10.98 -0.76
CA ILE A 11 -0.32 -12.26 -0.84
C ILE A 11 0.02 -13.14 0.36
N ARG A 12 1.31 -13.23 0.70
CA ARG A 12 1.77 -14.01 1.86
C ARG A 12 1.18 -13.48 3.17
N ASP A 13 1.12 -12.17 3.33
CA ASP A 13 0.62 -11.54 4.56
C ASP A 13 -0.88 -11.77 4.73
N LEU A 14 -1.67 -11.56 3.67
CA LEU A 14 -3.10 -11.86 3.67
C LEU A 14 -3.36 -13.35 3.94
N ARG A 15 -2.56 -14.24 3.34
CA ARG A 15 -2.66 -15.69 3.58
C ARG A 15 -2.41 -16.03 5.05
N LYS A 16 -1.33 -15.49 5.63
CA LYS A 16 -1.00 -15.70 7.05
C LYS A 16 -2.06 -15.12 7.98
N ALA A 17 -2.61 -13.95 7.66
CA ALA A 17 -3.68 -13.32 8.44
C ALA A 17 -4.96 -14.17 8.46
N LYS A 18 -5.28 -14.87 7.37
CA LYS A 18 -6.37 -15.87 7.33
C LYS A 18 -6.00 -17.24 7.93
N GLY A 19 -4.75 -17.44 8.35
CA GLY A 19 -4.27 -18.73 8.86
C GLY A 19 -4.16 -19.82 7.80
N TRP A 20 -4.06 -19.45 6.52
CA TRP A 20 -4.07 -20.40 5.40
C TRP A 20 -2.68 -20.96 5.05
N THR A 21 -2.63 -22.22 4.62
CA THR A 21 -1.47 -22.79 3.90
C THR A 21 -1.45 -22.33 2.44
N GLN A 22 -0.34 -22.54 1.73
CA GLN A 22 -0.25 -22.19 0.30
C GLN A 22 -1.21 -23.05 -0.54
N GLU A 23 -1.43 -24.30 -0.14
CA GLU A 23 -2.40 -25.22 -0.76
C GLU A 23 -3.83 -24.71 -0.60
N GLN A 24 -4.20 -24.22 0.59
CA GLN A 24 -5.52 -23.65 0.85
C GLN A 24 -5.76 -22.39 0.02
N LEU A 25 -4.76 -21.51 -0.11
CA LEU A 25 -4.86 -20.36 -1.00
C LEU A 25 -4.99 -20.79 -2.46
N ALA A 26 -4.21 -21.79 -2.88
CA ALA A 26 -4.26 -22.30 -4.25
C ALA A 26 -5.64 -22.87 -4.58
N GLU A 27 -6.21 -23.67 -3.68
CA GLU A 27 -7.57 -24.19 -3.80
C GLU A 27 -8.60 -23.06 -3.89
N ALA A 28 -8.56 -22.10 -2.97
CA ALA A 28 -9.49 -20.96 -2.96
C ALA A 28 -9.39 -20.09 -4.23
N ALA A 29 -8.20 -19.96 -4.81
CA ALA A 29 -7.96 -19.20 -6.04
C ALA A 29 -8.12 -20.04 -7.33
N SER A 30 -8.41 -21.35 -7.21
CA SER A 30 -8.43 -22.30 -8.34
C SER A 30 -7.12 -22.32 -9.14
N LEU A 31 -5.99 -22.39 -8.41
CA LEU A 31 -4.62 -22.40 -8.91
C LEU A 31 -3.85 -23.60 -8.38
N HIS A 32 -2.68 -23.86 -8.97
CA HIS A 32 -1.79 -24.92 -8.49
C HIS A 32 -0.91 -24.43 -7.33
N TYR A 33 -0.75 -25.23 -6.28
CA TYR A 33 -0.04 -24.84 -5.05
C TYR A 33 1.41 -24.37 -5.30
N SER A 34 2.14 -25.06 -6.18
CA SER A 34 3.54 -24.69 -6.51
C SER A 34 3.65 -23.34 -7.21
N TYR A 35 2.58 -22.90 -7.89
CA TYR A 35 2.53 -21.57 -8.51
C TYR A 35 2.42 -20.48 -7.44
N ILE A 36 1.55 -20.67 -6.43
CA ILE A 36 1.41 -19.75 -5.29
C ILE A 36 2.76 -19.52 -4.59
N GLY A 37 3.51 -20.59 -4.30
CA GLY A 37 4.81 -20.46 -3.67
C GLY A 37 5.81 -19.62 -4.48
N GLY A 38 5.80 -19.75 -5.81
CA GLY A 38 6.62 -18.91 -6.70
C GLY A 38 6.16 -17.45 -6.75
N VAL A 39 4.85 -17.21 -6.74
CA VAL A 39 4.27 -15.86 -6.69
C VAL A 39 4.64 -15.15 -5.39
N GLU A 40 4.50 -15.81 -4.24
CA GLU A 40 4.83 -15.21 -2.95
C GLU A 40 6.31 -14.80 -2.84
N ARG A 41 7.22 -15.51 -3.51
CA ARG A 41 8.65 -15.18 -3.53
C ARG A 41 9.02 -14.08 -4.54
N GLY A 42 8.08 -13.69 -5.41
CA GLY A 42 8.37 -12.76 -6.52
C GLY A 42 9.06 -13.41 -7.72
N ASP A 43 9.22 -14.74 -7.73
CA ASP A 43 9.89 -15.51 -8.80
C ASP A 43 9.00 -15.75 -10.04
N ARG A 44 7.79 -15.19 -10.05
CA ARG A 44 6.78 -15.40 -11.09
C ARG A 44 6.23 -14.08 -11.58
N ASN A 45 6.21 -13.93 -12.90
CA ASN A 45 5.43 -12.87 -13.54
C ASN A 45 3.97 -13.31 -13.62
N ILE A 46 3.17 -12.87 -12.66
CA ILE A 46 1.75 -13.21 -12.56
C ILE A 46 0.92 -12.38 -13.56
N SER A 47 -0.03 -13.01 -14.25
CA SER A 47 -0.99 -12.28 -15.08
C SER A 47 -2.01 -11.54 -14.21
N LEU A 48 -2.57 -10.44 -14.69
CA LEU A 48 -3.61 -9.71 -13.96
C LEU A 48 -4.85 -10.57 -13.68
N GLU A 49 -5.23 -11.46 -14.60
CA GLU A 49 -6.34 -12.41 -14.40
C GLU A 49 -6.07 -13.36 -13.23
N THR A 50 -4.83 -13.85 -13.11
CA THR A 50 -4.45 -14.75 -12.02
C THR A 50 -4.40 -14.00 -10.69
N LEU A 51 -3.90 -12.77 -10.72
CA LEU A 51 -3.90 -11.89 -9.56
C LEU A 51 -5.34 -11.58 -9.10
N GLU A 52 -6.26 -11.33 -10.02
CA GLU A 52 -7.67 -11.11 -9.72
C GLU A 52 -8.30 -12.31 -9.00
N LYS A 53 -8.01 -13.54 -9.43
CA LYS A 53 -8.46 -14.76 -8.73
C LYS A 53 -7.97 -14.80 -7.28
N ILE A 54 -6.71 -14.48 -7.05
CA ILE A 54 -6.11 -14.44 -5.71
C ILE A 54 -6.77 -13.36 -4.85
N ILE A 55 -6.93 -12.14 -5.39
CA ILE A 55 -7.56 -11.02 -4.68
C ILE A 55 -9.01 -11.37 -4.31
N LYS A 56 -9.76 -12.00 -5.22
CA LYS A 56 -11.13 -12.49 -4.97
C LYS A 56 -11.17 -13.56 -3.89
N ALA A 57 -10.22 -14.51 -3.88
CA ALA A 57 -10.12 -15.53 -2.84
C ALA A 57 -9.92 -14.91 -1.44
N PHE A 58 -9.25 -13.77 -1.36
CA PHE A 58 -9.11 -13.02 -0.11
C PHE A 58 -10.32 -12.16 0.24
N GLU A 59 -11.22 -11.89 -0.71
CA GLU A 59 -12.37 -10.97 -0.56
C GLU A 59 -11.94 -9.53 -0.21
N VAL A 60 -10.79 -9.10 -0.75
CA VAL A 60 -10.21 -7.77 -0.50
C VAL A 60 -10.40 -6.89 -1.74
N PRO A 61 -10.80 -5.61 -1.60
CA PRO A 61 -10.81 -4.67 -2.74
C PRO A 61 -9.43 -4.51 -3.37
N ALA A 62 -9.35 -4.44 -4.71
CA ALA A 62 -8.06 -4.31 -5.40
C ALA A 62 -7.23 -3.12 -4.91
N ILE A 63 -7.85 -1.98 -4.61
CA ILE A 63 -7.16 -0.80 -4.08
C ILE A 63 -6.52 -1.05 -2.71
N GLU A 64 -7.14 -1.87 -1.86
CA GLU A 64 -6.59 -2.25 -0.55
C GLU A 64 -5.53 -3.33 -0.69
N PHE A 65 -5.65 -4.20 -1.69
CA PHE A 65 -4.60 -5.15 -2.02
C PHE A 65 -3.30 -4.41 -2.41
N PHE A 66 -3.39 -3.45 -3.34
CA PHE A 66 -2.23 -2.67 -3.81
C PHE A 66 -1.76 -1.59 -2.83
N ARG A 67 -2.39 -1.49 -1.65
CA ARG A 67 -1.85 -0.72 -0.53
C ARG A 67 -0.71 -1.52 0.10
N PHE A 68 0.41 -1.55 -0.60
CA PHE A 68 1.67 -2.04 -0.04
C PHE A 68 2.03 -1.15 1.15
N GLU A 69 2.44 -1.76 2.25
CA GLU A 69 2.87 -1.04 3.44
C GLU A 69 4.07 -0.15 3.09
N ASP A 70 3.76 1.11 2.79
CA ASP A 70 4.55 2.26 3.19
C ASP A 70 3.77 2.91 4.34
N GLU A 71 3.43 2.11 5.35
CA GLU A 71 2.85 2.58 6.62
C GLU A 71 3.97 3.23 7.45
N THR A 72 4.68 4.16 6.82
CA THR A 72 5.52 5.10 7.54
C THR A 72 4.59 5.99 8.35
N GLU A 73 4.99 6.37 9.56
CA GLU A 73 4.37 7.46 10.34
C GLU A 73 4.12 8.70 9.47
N ARG A 74 4.96 8.89 8.44
CA ARG A 74 4.80 9.88 7.38
C ARG A 74 3.47 9.76 6.61
N ARG A 75 3.04 8.56 6.22
CA ARG A 75 1.76 8.37 5.50
C ARG A 75 0.57 8.68 6.41
N LYS A 76 0.59 8.21 7.66
CA LYS A 76 -0.44 8.53 8.65
C LYS A 76 -0.56 10.04 8.86
N ALA A 77 0.57 10.72 9.04
CA ALA A 77 0.60 12.18 9.16
C ALA A 77 0.05 12.90 7.91
N LEU A 78 0.31 12.38 6.71
CA LEU A 78 -0.25 12.94 5.47
C LEU A 78 -1.76 12.71 5.35
N ASP A 79 -2.23 11.52 5.73
CA ASP A 79 -3.66 11.17 5.68
C ASP A 79 -4.46 12.01 6.69
N GLU A 80 -3.94 12.24 7.90
CA GLU A 80 -4.53 13.16 8.89
C GLU A 80 -4.68 14.58 8.33
N GLN A 81 -3.64 15.10 7.67
CA GLN A 81 -3.70 16.42 7.02
C GLN A 81 -4.76 16.43 5.91
N MET A 82 -4.83 15.38 5.09
CA MET A 82 -5.84 15.26 4.04
C MET A 82 -7.26 15.28 4.62
N THR A 83 -7.53 14.54 5.70
CA THR A 83 -8.82 14.53 6.39
C THR A 83 -9.21 15.92 6.89
N LEU A 84 -8.29 16.65 7.53
CA LEU A 84 -8.55 18.01 8.01
C LEU A 84 -8.89 18.97 6.86
N LEU A 85 -8.12 18.90 5.76
CA LEU A 85 -8.25 19.79 4.62
C LEU A 85 -9.49 19.50 3.75
N SER A 86 -9.95 18.25 3.72
CA SER A 86 -11.09 17.82 2.89
C SER A 86 -12.41 18.54 3.22
N SER A 87 -12.52 19.13 4.43
CA SER A 87 -13.69 19.88 4.87
C SER A 87 -13.60 21.40 4.61
N LYS A 88 -12.49 21.89 4.06
CA LYS A 88 -12.20 23.33 3.93
C LYS A 88 -12.53 23.88 2.55
N SER A 89 -12.83 25.17 2.48
CA SER A 89 -13.02 25.87 1.21
C SER A 89 -11.69 26.01 0.47
N ALA A 90 -11.76 26.20 -0.85
CA ALA A 90 -10.57 26.42 -1.68
C ALA A 90 -9.72 27.62 -1.22
N VAL A 91 -10.37 28.68 -0.70
CA VAL A 91 -9.69 29.88 -0.18
C VAL A 91 -8.91 29.55 1.09
N GLU A 92 -9.50 28.79 2.01
CA GLU A 92 -8.83 28.34 3.24
C GLU A 92 -7.66 27.40 2.92
N ILE A 93 -7.83 26.46 1.98
CA ILE A 93 -6.76 25.55 1.53
C ILE A 93 -5.59 26.35 0.94
N ALA A 94 -5.87 27.40 0.14
CA ALA A 94 -4.83 28.26 -0.42
C ALA A 94 -4.07 29.04 0.66
N ALA A 95 -4.78 29.57 1.66
CA ALA A 95 -4.16 30.26 2.79
C ALA A 95 -3.27 29.32 3.61
N LEU A 96 -3.76 28.12 3.93
CA LEU A 96 -3.00 27.08 4.64
C LEU A 96 -1.76 26.65 3.84
N THR A 97 -1.90 26.48 2.52
CA THR A 97 -0.77 26.15 1.64
C THR A 97 0.32 27.23 1.69
N ARG A 98 -0.05 28.52 1.71
CA ARG A 98 0.92 29.62 1.84
C ARG A 98 1.67 29.54 3.17
N ILE A 99 0.94 29.39 4.28
CA ILE A 99 1.53 29.28 5.62
C ILE A 99 2.48 28.08 5.70
N THR A 100 2.07 26.92 5.19
CA THR A 100 2.92 25.72 5.17
C THR A 100 4.23 25.95 4.41
N ARG A 101 4.21 26.68 3.28
CA ARG A 101 5.44 27.03 2.55
C ARG A 101 6.36 27.93 3.36
N GLU A 102 5.81 28.92 4.06
CA GLU A 102 6.59 29.82 4.93
C GLU A 102 7.26 29.03 6.06
N VAL A 103 6.52 28.15 6.73
CA VAL A 103 7.06 27.29 7.80
C VAL A 103 8.17 26.37 7.28
N ILE A 104 7.95 25.71 6.14
CA ILE A 104 8.96 24.84 5.52
C ILE A 104 10.23 25.63 5.18
N ALA A 105 10.10 26.84 4.65
CA ALA A 105 11.25 27.69 4.33
C ALA A 105 12.09 27.99 5.58
N VAL A 106 11.45 28.35 6.70
CA VAL A 106 12.13 28.60 7.99
C VAL A 106 12.82 27.33 8.51
N MET A 107 12.14 26.18 8.48
CA MET A 107 12.73 24.90 8.91
C MET A 107 13.95 24.49 8.07
N SER A 108 13.96 24.86 6.79
CA SER A 108 15.06 24.56 5.85
C SER A 108 16.28 25.45 6.12
N LEU A 109 16.06 26.70 6.50
CA LEU A 109 17.13 27.66 6.85
C LEU A 109 17.86 27.23 8.14
N ASN A 110 17.12 26.72 9.12
CA ASN A 110 17.70 26.28 10.40
C ASN A 110 18.53 24.99 10.30
N LYS A 111 18.37 24.19 9.24
CA LYS A 111 19.18 22.96 9.03
C LYS A 111 20.56 23.21 8.40
N ASN A 112 20.81 24.41 7.86
CA ASN A 112 22.09 24.76 7.23
C ASN A 112 23.03 25.52 8.18
N GLY A 113 22.69 25.59 9.48
CA GLY A 113 23.43 26.34 10.50
C GLY A 113 24.08 25.49 11.60
N ASP A 114 23.98 24.16 11.52
CA ASP A 114 24.64 23.20 12.42
C ASP A 114 25.73 22.40 11.69
#